data_AF-A0A7S3NSE2-F1
#
_entry.id   AF-A0A7S3NSE2-F1
#
_cell.length_a   1.000
_cell.length_b   1.000
_cell.length_c   1.000
_cell.angle_alpha   90.00
_cell.angle_beta   90.00
_cell.angle_gamma   90.00
#
_symmetry.space_group_name_H-M   'P 1'
#
loop_
_entity.id
_entity.type
_entity.pdbx_description
1 polymer ?
#
loop_
_entity_poly.entity_id
_entity_poly.type
_entity_poly.pdbx_seq_one_letter_code
_entity_poly.pdbx_strand_id
1 'polypeptide(L)'
;EGYLRTSCEDFSLESNDISKTYVHLTNNAVQKFSENYGQFEDGNQLSFQDFQEYIDEHFPDSEINVQDNLVSRMKRCIITSFKAAEDHLFQENKRSQFELFGYDFIIDENFEC
;
A
#
# COMPACT_ATOMS: atom_id res chain seq x y z
N GLU A 1 -4.29 -4.96 -11.11
CA GLU A 1 -3.39 -3.83 -10.80
C GLU A 1 -3.78 -3.24 -9.47
N GLY A 2 -2.82 -2.60 -8.79
CA GLY A 2 -3.02 -1.84 -7.55
C GLY A 2 -2.37 -0.47 -7.68
N TYR A 3 -2.47 0.33 -6.62
CA TYR A 3 -1.89 1.67 -6.56
C TYR A 3 -1.39 1.94 -5.13
N LEU A 4 -0.41 2.83 -5.02
CA LEU A 4 0.08 3.34 -3.75
C LEU A 4 -0.76 4.54 -3.34
N ARG A 5 -1.00 4.68 -2.04
CA ARG A 5 -1.57 5.90 -1.43
C ARG A 5 -0.46 6.62 -0.69
N THR A 6 -0.19 7.86 -1.08
CA THR A 6 0.91 8.65 -0.54
C THR A 6 0.42 9.72 0.44
N SER A 7 1.28 10.13 1.37
CA SER A 7 1.11 11.39 2.11
C SER A 7 1.72 12.54 1.30
N CYS A 8 1.14 13.74 1.43
CA CYS A 8 1.68 14.95 0.81
C CYS A 8 2.51 15.82 1.76
N GLU A 9 2.87 15.28 2.92
CA GLU A 9 3.71 15.93 3.93
C GLU A 9 4.97 15.10 4.18
N ASP A 10 6.06 15.79 4.52
CA ASP A 10 7.34 15.15 4.88
C ASP A 10 7.19 14.28 6.13
N PHE A 11 7.71 13.06 6.06
CA PHE A 11 7.69 12.12 7.18
C PHE A 11 8.60 12.57 8.33
N SER A 12 8.09 12.53 9.56
CA SER A 12 8.83 12.94 10.77
C SER A 12 8.47 12.07 11.97
N LEU A 13 9.49 11.58 12.68
CA LEU A 13 9.34 10.83 13.94
C LEU A 13 9.51 11.72 15.18
N GLU A 14 9.66 13.03 15.00
CA GLU A 14 9.80 13.96 16.11
C GLU A 14 8.54 13.96 16.98
N SER A 15 8.71 14.03 18.30
CA SER A 15 7.61 13.81 19.25
C SER A 15 6.47 14.83 19.12
N ASN A 16 6.76 16.02 18.62
CA ASN A 16 5.79 17.06 18.30
C ASN A 16 4.98 16.77 17.02
N ASP A 17 5.48 15.91 16.13
CA ASP A 17 4.92 15.64 14.82
C ASP A 17 4.12 14.34 14.77
N ILE A 18 4.21 13.48 15.78
CA ILE A 18 3.44 12.23 15.87
C ILE A 18 1.93 12.46 15.79
N SER A 19 1.45 13.61 16.28
CA SER A 19 0.02 13.96 16.23
C SER A 19 -0.42 14.55 14.89
N LYS A 20 0.50 14.83 13.97
CA LYS A 20 0.19 15.39 12.65
C LYS A 20 -0.36 14.29 11.74
N THR A 21 -1.68 14.23 11.66
CA THR A 21 -2.40 13.20 10.90
C THR A 21 -2.02 13.13 9.42
N TYR A 22 -1.72 14.28 8.77
CA TYR A 22 -1.38 14.31 7.35
C TYR A 22 0.02 13.75 7.03
N VAL A 23 0.90 13.69 8.02
CA VAL A 23 2.23 13.05 7.90
C VAL A 23 2.11 11.54 7.99
N HIS A 24 1.26 11.04 8.90
CA HIS A 24 1.26 9.63 9.30
C HIS A 24 0.14 8.78 8.71
N LEU A 25 -0.93 9.40 8.17
CA LEU A 25 -2.06 8.67 7.57
C LEU A 25 -2.14 8.91 6.06
N THR A 26 -1.94 7.87 5.27
CA THR A 26 -2.07 7.91 3.80
C THR A 26 -3.51 7.74 3.30
N ASN A 27 -4.48 7.67 4.20
CA ASN A 27 -5.89 7.50 3.83
C ASN A 27 -6.39 8.70 3.03
N ASN A 28 -6.89 8.48 1.81
CA ASN A 28 -7.40 9.55 0.95
C ASN A 28 -8.53 10.36 1.63
N ALA A 29 -9.37 9.70 2.43
CA ALA A 29 -10.42 10.37 3.20
C ALA A 29 -9.89 11.43 4.18
N VAL A 30 -8.64 11.32 4.60
CA VAL A 30 -7.91 12.27 5.44
C VAL A 30 -7.10 13.24 4.57
N GLN A 31 -6.32 12.71 3.63
CA GLN A 31 -5.38 13.48 2.80
C GLN A 31 -6.07 14.55 1.94
N LYS A 32 -7.28 14.30 1.44
CA LYS A 32 -8.04 15.27 0.62
C LYS A 32 -8.33 16.62 1.28
N PHE A 33 -8.15 16.72 2.60
CA PHE A 33 -8.32 17.95 3.37
C PHE A 33 -6.98 18.66 3.69
N SER A 34 -5.86 18.07 3.29
CA SER A 34 -4.56 18.75 3.31
C SER A 34 -4.53 19.83 2.23
N GLU A 35 -3.86 20.95 2.51
CA GLU A 35 -3.61 22.01 1.52
C GLU A 35 -2.68 21.53 0.39
N ASN A 36 -1.87 20.50 0.66
CA ASN A 36 -0.89 19.92 -0.27
C ASN A 36 -1.42 18.70 -1.05
N TYR A 37 -2.72 18.39 -0.95
CA TYR A 37 -3.31 17.24 -1.64
C TYR A 37 -3.20 17.37 -3.17
N GLY A 38 -2.71 16.32 -3.83
CA GLY A 38 -2.51 16.28 -5.28
C GLY A 38 -1.31 17.09 -5.79
N GLN A 39 -0.42 17.54 -4.90
CA GLN A 39 0.71 18.39 -5.27
C GLN A 39 1.77 17.65 -6.10
N PHE A 40 2.04 16.38 -5.79
CA PHE A 40 3.11 15.59 -6.42
C PHE A 40 2.57 14.62 -7.47
N GLU A 41 1.51 13.89 -7.13
CA GLU A 41 0.79 13.00 -8.03
C GLU A 41 -0.72 13.20 -7.90
N ASP A 42 -1.46 12.95 -8.98
CA ASP A 42 -2.90 13.19 -9.02
C ASP A 42 -3.62 12.36 -7.95
N GLY A 43 -4.33 13.06 -7.06
CA GLY A 43 -5.05 12.46 -5.96
C GLY A 43 -4.22 11.67 -4.94
N ASN A 44 -2.91 11.95 -4.81
CA ASN A 44 -1.99 11.20 -3.95
C ASN A 44 -2.00 9.69 -4.25
N GLN A 45 -2.10 9.34 -5.54
CA GLN A 45 -2.12 7.97 -6.02
C GLN A 45 -1.03 7.76 -7.05
N LEU A 46 -0.21 6.74 -6.82
CA LEU A 46 0.89 6.37 -7.69
C LEU A 46 0.65 4.96 -8.23
N SER A 47 0.81 4.75 -9.54
CA SER A 47 0.68 3.41 -10.11
C SER A 47 1.91 2.55 -9.77
N PHE A 48 1.78 1.22 -9.91
CA PHE A 48 2.94 0.34 -9.77
C PHE A 48 4.00 0.56 -10.85
N GLN A 49 3.61 1.07 -12.02
CA GLN A 49 4.56 1.42 -13.06
C GLN A 49 5.37 2.65 -12.64
N ASP A 50 4.70 3.73 -12.24
CA ASP A 50 5.38 4.95 -11.81
C ASP A 50 6.27 4.67 -10.58
N PHE A 51 5.84 3.76 -9.70
CA PHE A 51 6.67 3.35 -8.57
C PHE A 51 7.90 2.53 -8.96
N GLN A 52 7.79 1.67 -9.99
CA GLN A 52 8.97 0.98 -10.55
C GLN A 52 9.96 2.01 -11.13
N GLU A 53 9.46 2.97 -11.92
CA GLU A 53 10.29 4.03 -12.49
C GLU A 53 10.99 4.84 -11.40
N TYR A 54 10.28 5.16 -10.31
CA TYR A 54 10.85 5.82 -9.13
C TYR A 54 11.98 5.01 -8.47
N ILE A 55 11.79 3.70 -8.30
CA ILE A 55 12.82 2.80 -7.74
C ILE A 55 14.03 2.73 -8.66
N ASP A 56 13.83 2.57 -9.97
CA ASP A 56 14.91 2.47 -10.94
C ASP A 56 15.77 3.75 -10.97
N GLU A 57 15.14 4.92 -10.79
CA GLU A 57 15.82 6.21 -10.76
C GLU A 57 16.57 6.45 -9.44
N HIS A 58 15.95 6.17 -8.29
CA HIS A 58 16.47 6.58 -6.98
C HIS A 58 17.24 5.47 -6.25
N PHE A 59 17.00 4.21 -6.62
CA PHE A 59 17.61 3.02 -6.03
C PHE A 59 18.10 2.04 -7.11
N PRO A 60 18.99 2.48 -8.02
CA PRO A 60 19.40 1.68 -9.18
C PRO A 60 20.11 0.36 -8.82
N ASP A 61 20.69 0.29 -7.63
CA ASP A 61 21.39 -0.91 -7.12
C ASP A 61 20.47 -1.87 -6.35
N SER A 62 19.18 -1.55 -6.17
CA SER A 62 18.26 -2.36 -5.34
C SER A 62 17.86 -3.69 -5.98
N GLU A 63 17.98 -3.82 -7.31
CA GLU A 63 17.48 -4.95 -8.11
C GLU A 63 15.98 -5.27 -7.87
N ILE A 64 15.22 -4.34 -7.28
CA ILE A 64 13.81 -4.57 -6.93
C ILE A 64 12.93 -4.39 -8.15
N ASN A 65 12.16 -5.43 -8.45
CA ASN A 65 11.01 -5.36 -9.35
C ASN A 65 9.71 -5.34 -8.55
N VAL A 66 8.90 -4.30 -8.70
CA VAL A 66 7.63 -4.10 -7.99
C VAL A 66 6.68 -5.29 -8.19
N GLN A 67 6.58 -5.83 -9.42
CA GLN A 67 5.69 -6.96 -9.69
C GLN A 67 6.22 -8.28 -9.12
N ASP A 68 7.48 -8.60 -9.44
CA ASP A 68 8.05 -9.90 -9.13
C ASP A 68 8.45 -10.03 -7.66
N ASN A 69 8.88 -8.94 -7.03
CA ASN A 69 9.25 -8.92 -5.62
C ASN A 69 8.06 -8.52 -4.74
N LEU A 70 7.58 -7.27 -4.84
CA LEU A 70 6.61 -6.72 -3.88
C LEU A 70 5.23 -7.34 -4.05
N VAL A 71 4.65 -7.30 -5.25
CA VAL A 71 3.31 -7.84 -5.51
C VAL A 71 3.27 -9.35 -5.27
N SER A 72 4.33 -10.09 -5.60
CA SER A 72 4.45 -11.51 -5.27
C SER A 72 4.40 -11.79 -3.76
N ARG A 73 5.00 -10.94 -2.92
CA ARG A 73 4.90 -11.04 -1.46
C ARG A 73 3.50 -10.71 -0.97
N MET A 74 2.91 -9.63 -1.44
CA MET A 74 1.53 -9.25 -1.11
C MET A 74 0.56 -10.41 -1.42
N LYS A 75 0.71 -11.06 -2.58
CA LYS A 75 -0.05 -12.27 -2.93
C LYS A 75 0.14 -13.41 -1.92
N ARG A 76 1.37 -13.65 -1.44
CA ARG A 76 1.64 -14.65 -0.40
C ARG A 76 0.95 -14.30 0.92
N CYS A 77 0.99 -13.04 1.34
CA CYS A 77 0.30 -12.56 2.53
C CYS A 77 -1.22 -12.76 2.42
N ILE A 78 -1.82 -12.41 1.27
CA ILE A 78 -3.25 -12.63 0.97
C ILE A 78 -3.60 -14.12 1.05
N ILE A 79 -2.83 -14.99 0.39
CA ILE A 79 -3.08 -16.43 0.44
C ILE A 79 -3.01 -16.95 1.89
N THR A 80 -2.06 -16.44 2.67
CA THR A 80 -1.86 -16.84 4.06
C THR A 80 -3.03 -16.40 4.94
N SER A 81 -3.54 -15.17 4.78
CA SER A 81 -4.71 -14.70 5.53
C SER A 81 -5.97 -15.50 5.19
N PHE A 82 -6.19 -15.83 3.91
CA PHE A 82 -7.32 -16.67 3.50
C PHE A 82 -7.23 -18.08 4.07
N LYS A 83 -6.05 -18.71 4.03
CA LYS A 83 -5.84 -20.03 4.63
C LYS A 83 -6.06 -20.02 6.13
N ALA A 84 -5.62 -18.97 6.83
CA ALA A 84 -5.84 -18.84 8.27
C ALA A 84 -7.32 -18.71 8.65
N ALA A 85 -8.14 -18.15 7.76
CA ALA A 85 -9.57 -17.98 7.95
C ALA A 85 -10.44 -19.04 7.24
N GLU A 86 -9.83 -20.05 6.63
CA GLU A 86 -10.49 -20.99 5.72
C GLU A 86 -11.71 -21.67 6.38
N ASP A 87 -11.54 -22.18 7.59
CA ASP A 87 -12.60 -22.87 8.35
C ASP A 87 -13.82 -21.97 8.63
N HIS A 88 -13.62 -20.66 8.72
CA HIS A 88 -14.69 -19.69 9.00
C HIS A 88 -15.34 -19.16 7.72
N LEU A 89 -14.54 -18.99 6.65
CA LEU A 89 -14.99 -18.46 5.37
C LEU A 89 -15.74 -19.50 4.54
N PHE A 90 -15.28 -20.76 4.54
CA PHE A 90 -15.76 -21.80 3.64
C PHE A 90 -16.65 -22.84 4.34
N GLN A 91 -17.69 -22.37 5.01
CA GLN A 91 -18.71 -23.26 5.59
C GLN A 91 -19.44 -24.04 4.50
N GLU A 92 -19.60 -25.35 4.70
CA GLU A 92 -20.32 -26.21 3.77
C GLU A 92 -21.74 -25.67 3.51
N ASN A 93 -22.14 -25.64 2.23
CA ASN A 93 -23.45 -25.24 1.67
C ASN A 93 -23.60 -23.82 1.08
N LYS A 94 -22.57 -22.98 1.05
CA LYS A 94 -22.63 -21.69 0.32
C LYS A 94 -22.10 -21.82 -1.10
N ARG A 95 -22.94 -22.28 -2.04
CA ARG A 95 -22.59 -22.28 -3.47
C ARG A 95 -22.79 -20.88 -4.07
N SER A 96 -21.86 -20.47 -4.94
CA SER A 96 -21.93 -19.23 -5.74
C SER A 96 -21.85 -17.91 -4.94
N GLN A 97 -20.84 -17.78 -4.08
CA GLN A 97 -20.49 -16.50 -3.46
C GLN A 97 -19.15 -16.00 -3.98
N PHE A 98 -19.04 -14.69 -4.15
CA PHE A 98 -17.77 -14.01 -4.34
C PHE A 98 -17.77 -12.75 -3.48
N GLU A 99 -16.60 -12.34 -3.04
CA GLU A 99 -16.41 -11.10 -2.31
C GLU A 99 -15.12 -10.46 -2.84
N LEU A 100 -15.16 -9.15 -3.03
CA LEU A 100 -14.01 -8.37 -3.45
C LEU A 100 -13.37 -7.75 -2.22
N PHE A 101 -12.15 -8.17 -1.90
CA PHE A 101 -11.40 -7.65 -0.77
C PHE A 101 -10.39 -6.60 -1.23
N GLY A 102 -10.32 -5.49 -0.50
CA GLY A 102 -9.21 -4.55 -0.56
C GLY A 102 -8.18 -4.90 0.52
N TYR A 103 -6.95 -5.17 0.11
CA TYR A 103 -5.84 -5.39 1.03
C TYR A 103 -4.93 -4.17 1.04
N ASP A 104 -4.60 -3.71 2.24
CA ASP A 104 -3.73 -2.58 2.47
C ASP A 104 -2.39 -3.08 3.01
N PHE A 105 -1.31 -2.69 2.35
CA PHE A 105 0.07 -3.05 2.73
C PHE A 105 0.88 -1.78 2.99
N ILE A 106 1.83 -1.89 3.92
CA ILE A 106 2.87 -0.88 4.15
C ILE A 106 4.18 -1.54 3.74
N ILE A 107 5.01 -0.80 3.00
CA ILE A 107 6.35 -1.23 2.58
C ILE A 107 7.34 -0.47 3.46
N ASP A 108 8.33 -1.17 4.01
CA ASP A 108 9.38 -0.57 4.83
C ASP A 108 10.60 -0.11 3.99
N GLU A 109 11.61 0.45 4.65
CA GLU A 109 12.82 0.94 4.01
C GLU A 109 13.67 -0.14 3.31
N ASN A 110 13.41 -1.43 3.58
CA ASN A 110 14.11 -2.56 2.97
C ASN A 110 13.32 -3.17 1.81
N PHE A 111 12.25 -2.51 1.36
CA PHE A 111 11.31 -3.05 0.37
C PHE A 111 10.64 -4.34 0.85
N GLU A 112 10.39 -4.43 2.17
CA GLU A 112 9.68 -5.53 2.78
C GLU A 112 8.22 -5.14 3.10
N CYS A 113 7.30 -6.08 2.89
CA CYS A 113 5.88 -6.04 3.25
C CYS A 113 5.41 -7.38 3.80
#